data_AF-A0A7J9T1M9-F1
#
_entry.id   AF-A0A7J9T1M9-F1
#
_cell.length_a   1.000
_cell.length_b   1.000
_cell.length_c   1.000
_cell.angle_alpha   90.00
_cell.angle_beta   90.00
_cell.angle_gamma   90.00
#
_symmetry.space_group_name_H-M   'P 1'
#
loop_
_entity.id
_entity.type
_entity.pdbx_description
1 polymer ?
#
loop_
_entity_poly.entity_id
_entity_poly.type
_entity_poly.pdbx_seq_one_letter_code
_entity_poly.pdbx_strand_id
1 'polypeptide(L)'
;MAKENLVKIAQLSCGSEYSGIQKEIDTAANVVNAEIFFPEISIEDVQNVEENFGFKVASPDLKLMMARAKSIVEGKTMADAVLIASCFRCAEGALVRNEIRRYIYANSKIPVISYSFTERTTSSTLLTRLEALTTTARRRSLLAREKQEGLTAGIDSGSTTTKAVIMKDDQIIGTGWVPTIKVVESASEALDKALVEAGITRDEIQAIGVTGYGRFLLSEEFNADLVQEEITVNSKGAVYLANSQHGPSTVIDIGGMDNKAIAVQDGIPGMFTMGGICAGASGRFLEMTSKRLGVDITELGDLAVKGMQQNVEMNSYCIVFGIQSLVNSLAKGSAQEDVAAAACYSVVEQVFEQQLQEIDVKEPLIMVGGSSLIEGVPKAMEELLKIKVTVPPHSQYIGAVGAALLVSGFIDK
;
A
#
# COMPACT_ATOMS: atom_id res chain seq x y z
N MET A 1 -20.12 -7.30 -17.68
CA MET A 1 -19.05 -7.89 -16.84
C MET A 1 -19.33 -9.37 -16.67
N ALA A 2 -18.42 -10.25 -17.07
CA ALA A 2 -18.52 -11.67 -16.73
C ALA A 2 -18.57 -11.79 -15.20
N LYS A 3 -19.44 -12.68 -14.68
CA LYS A 3 -19.54 -12.93 -13.24
C LYS A 3 -18.18 -13.45 -12.77
N GLU A 4 -17.41 -12.63 -12.06
CA GLU A 4 -16.08 -13.03 -11.58
C GLU A 4 -16.21 -14.26 -10.68
N ASN A 5 -15.22 -15.16 -10.74
CA ASN A 5 -15.20 -16.37 -9.91
C ASN A 5 -15.13 -15.99 -8.43
N LEU A 6 -15.97 -16.61 -7.60
CA LEU A 6 -15.94 -16.45 -6.14
C LEU A 6 -14.54 -16.77 -5.59
N VAL A 7 -14.01 -15.94 -4.69
CA VAL A 7 -12.71 -16.17 -4.01
C VAL A 7 -12.98 -16.73 -2.62
N LYS A 8 -12.40 -17.87 -2.29
CA LYS A 8 -12.48 -18.47 -0.96
C LYS A 8 -11.32 -18.01 -0.10
N ILE A 9 -11.64 -17.17 0.89
CA ILE A 9 -10.67 -16.60 1.84
C ILE A 9 -10.69 -17.43 3.11
N ALA A 10 -9.58 -18.10 3.41
CA ALA A 10 -9.41 -18.79 4.68
C ALA A 10 -9.11 -17.79 5.79
N GLN A 11 -9.97 -17.72 6.80
CA GLN A 11 -9.75 -16.91 7.98
C GLN A 11 -8.96 -17.69 9.04
N LEU A 12 -7.78 -17.15 9.37
CA LEU A 12 -6.91 -17.63 10.44
C LEU A 12 -7.00 -16.66 11.61
N SER A 13 -7.86 -16.99 12.57
CA SER A 13 -8.05 -16.23 13.81
C SER A 13 -7.91 -17.09 15.06
N CYS A 14 -7.65 -16.46 16.20
CA CYS A 14 -7.85 -17.07 17.50
C CYS A 14 -9.38 -17.29 17.73
N GLY A 15 -9.85 -18.51 17.45
CA GLY A 15 -11.27 -18.91 17.55
C GLY A 15 -11.96 -19.09 16.19
N SER A 16 -13.21 -19.56 16.23
CA SER A 16 -14.06 -19.80 15.06
C SER A 16 -14.84 -18.58 14.58
N GLU A 17 -15.00 -17.56 15.42
CA GLU A 17 -15.56 -16.26 15.04
C GLU A 17 -14.78 -15.19 15.79
N TYR A 18 -14.39 -14.12 15.09
CA TYR A 18 -13.71 -13.02 15.76
C TYR A 18 -14.76 -12.05 16.33
N SER A 19 -15.03 -12.19 17.63
CA SER A 19 -16.15 -11.52 18.30
C SER A 19 -16.14 -10.00 18.12
N GLY A 20 -17.27 -9.44 17.69
CA GLY A 20 -17.49 -8.00 17.60
C GLY A 20 -17.23 -7.37 16.22
N ILE A 21 -16.58 -8.08 15.30
CA ILE A 21 -16.27 -7.55 13.95
C ILE A 21 -16.43 -8.56 12.81
N GLN A 22 -16.73 -9.85 13.09
CA GLN A 22 -16.91 -10.86 12.03
C GLN A 22 -17.91 -10.40 10.96
N LYS A 23 -19.02 -9.78 11.38
CA LYS A 23 -20.00 -9.17 10.49
C LYS A 23 -19.39 -8.14 9.52
N GLU A 24 -18.44 -7.34 9.99
CA GLU A 24 -17.75 -6.34 9.15
C GLU A 24 -16.82 -7.00 8.14
N ILE A 25 -16.14 -8.08 8.53
CA ILE A 25 -15.32 -8.91 7.63
C ILE A 25 -16.20 -9.52 6.53
N ASP A 26 -17.30 -10.18 6.93
CA ASP A 26 -18.21 -10.84 6.00
C ASP A 26 -18.88 -9.83 5.05
N THR A 27 -19.27 -8.66 5.58
CA THR A 27 -19.84 -7.57 4.78
C THR A 27 -18.85 -7.08 3.73
N ALA A 28 -17.60 -6.84 4.12
CA ALA A 28 -16.56 -6.40 3.18
C ALA A 28 -16.20 -7.50 2.15
N ALA A 29 -16.12 -8.77 2.57
CA ALA A 29 -15.86 -9.90 1.69
C ALA A 29 -16.95 -10.05 0.62
N ASN A 30 -18.22 -9.94 1.02
CA ASN A 30 -19.36 -10.01 0.09
C ASN A 30 -19.31 -8.92 -0.98
N VAL A 31 -18.90 -7.69 -0.62
CA VAL A 31 -18.77 -6.57 -1.58
C VAL A 31 -17.74 -6.89 -2.67
N VAL A 32 -16.67 -7.61 -2.33
CA VAL A 32 -15.62 -8.02 -3.29
C VAL A 32 -15.86 -9.42 -3.89
N ASN A 33 -17.08 -9.95 -3.77
CA ASN A 33 -17.49 -11.26 -4.25
C ASN A 33 -16.63 -12.40 -3.66
N ALA A 34 -16.26 -12.32 -2.38
CA ALA A 34 -15.48 -13.32 -1.68
C ALA A 34 -16.27 -13.97 -0.55
N GLU A 35 -15.93 -15.22 -0.24
CA GLU A 35 -16.51 -15.99 0.84
C GLU A 35 -15.44 -16.27 1.91
N ILE A 36 -15.74 -15.89 3.15
CA ILE A 36 -14.91 -16.23 4.31
C ILE A 36 -15.24 -17.65 4.76
N PHE A 37 -14.23 -18.47 5.00
CA PHE A 37 -14.41 -19.78 5.61
C PHE A 37 -13.29 -20.10 6.60
N PHE A 38 -13.54 -21.09 7.46
CA PHE A 38 -12.57 -21.56 8.46
C PHE A 38 -12.05 -22.93 8.05
N PRO A 39 -10.73 -23.12 7.86
CA PRO A 39 -10.15 -24.42 7.57
C PRO A 39 -10.49 -25.45 8.66
N GLU A 40 -10.96 -26.62 8.22
CA GLU A 40 -11.18 -27.77 9.09
C GLU A 40 -9.84 -28.47 9.38
N ILE A 41 -9.63 -28.85 10.64
CA ILE A 41 -8.41 -29.53 11.08
C ILE A 41 -8.73 -30.60 12.12
N SER A 42 -7.82 -31.58 12.28
CA SER A 42 -7.95 -32.59 13.32
C SER A 42 -7.36 -32.10 14.65
N ILE A 43 -7.74 -32.75 15.76
CA ILE A 43 -7.17 -32.47 17.09
C ILE A 43 -5.67 -32.79 17.11
N GLU A 44 -5.24 -33.80 16.37
CA GLU A 44 -3.83 -34.21 16.26
C GLU A 44 -2.98 -33.11 15.60
N ASP A 45 -3.51 -32.43 14.58
CA ASP A 45 -2.82 -31.31 13.94
C ASP A 45 -2.54 -30.17 14.94
N VAL A 46 -3.46 -29.92 15.88
CA VAL A 46 -3.31 -28.87 16.91
C VAL A 46 -2.25 -29.23 17.95
N GLN A 47 -2.19 -30.51 18.35
CA GLN A 47 -1.27 -30.96 19.41
C GLN A 47 0.20 -30.88 18.99
N ASN A 48 0.50 -31.10 17.70
CA ASN A 48 1.87 -31.19 17.19
C ASN A 48 2.34 -29.93 16.47
N VAL A 49 1.50 -28.90 16.32
CA VAL A 49 1.82 -27.74 15.48
C VAL A 49 3.01 -26.93 15.98
N GLU A 50 3.25 -26.88 17.29
CA GLU A 50 4.32 -26.09 17.90
C GLU A 50 5.72 -26.55 17.44
N GLU A 51 5.88 -27.83 17.12
CA GLU A 51 7.13 -28.39 16.58
C GLU A 51 7.45 -27.82 15.19
N ASN A 52 6.43 -27.45 14.40
CA ASN A 52 6.59 -26.92 13.06
C ASN A 52 7.02 -25.45 13.03
N PHE A 53 6.66 -24.69 14.07
CA PHE A 53 6.95 -23.25 14.16
C PHE A 53 8.11 -22.92 15.11
N GLY A 54 8.56 -23.89 15.93
CA GLY A 54 9.74 -23.72 16.78
C GLY A 54 9.51 -22.87 18.02
N PHE A 55 8.27 -22.54 18.36
CA PHE A 55 7.91 -21.87 19.61
C PHE A 55 6.57 -22.39 20.15
N LYS A 56 6.38 -22.25 21.47
CA LYS A 56 5.19 -22.70 22.18
C LYS A 56 4.26 -21.53 22.47
N VAL A 57 2.96 -21.81 22.46
CA VAL A 57 1.91 -20.86 22.81
C VAL A 57 1.00 -21.43 23.90
N ALA A 58 0.59 -20.58 24.83
CA ALA A 58 -0.29 -20.96 25.92
C ALA A 58 -1.74 -21.14 25.44
N SER A 59 -2.20 -20.29 24.51
CA SER A 59 -3.58 -20.32 24.02
C SER A 59 -3.85 -21.49 23.07
N PRO A 60 -4.83 -22.36 23.36
CA PRO A 60 -5.29 -23.40 22.43
C PRO A 60 -5.83 -22.82 21.11
N ASP A 61 -6.46 -21.65 21.16
CA ASP A 61 -7.00 -20.97 19.97
C ASP A 61 -5.90 -20.48 19.04
N LEU A 62 -4.74 -20.11 19.59
CA LEU A 62 -3.56 -19.78 18.80
C LEU A 62 -2.93 -21.03 18.18
N LYS A 63 -2.91 -22.17 18.88
CA LYS A 63 -2.49 -23.46 18.28
C LYS A 63 -3.42 -23.85 17.13
N LEU A 64 -4.73 -23.68 17.30
CA LEU A 64 -5.73 -23.88 16.25
C LEU A 64 -5.43 -22.99 15.02
N MET A 65 -5.14 -21.71 15.25
CA MET A 65 -4.75 -20.77 14.20
C MET A 65 -3.50 -21.23 13.43
N MET A 66 -2.46 -21.69 14.15
CA MET A 66 -1.23 -22.24 13.55
C MET A 66 -1.50 -23.51 12.74
N ALA A 67 -2.34 -24.41 13.25
CA ALA A 67 -2.64 -25.69 12.61
C ALA A 67 -3.47 -25.49 11.33
N ARG A 68 -4.38 -24.53 11.32
CA ARG A 68 -5.10 -24.11 10.10
C ARG A 68 -4.15 -23.56 9.03
N ALA A 69 -3.15 -22.77 9.42
CA ALA A 69 -2.12 -22.30 8.48
C ALA A 69 -1.36 -23.46 7.83
N LYS A 70 -0.94 -24.44 8.64
CA LYS A 70 -0.29 -25.66 8.18
C LYS A 70 -1.16 -26.46 7.22
N SER A 71 -2.44 -26.64 7.54
CA SER A 71 -3.40 -27.35 6.67
C SER A 71 -3.53 -26.72 5.27
N ILE A 72 -3.50 -25.39 5.18
CA ILE A 72 -3.51 -24.66 3.91
C ILE A 72 -2.21 -24.90 3.13
N VAL A 73 -1.05 -24.74 3.79
CA VAL A 73 0.26 -24.90 3.14
C VAL A 73 0.50 -26.34 2.66
N GLU A 74 0.05 -27.34 3.43
CA GLU A 74 0.13 -28.76 3.06
C GLU A 74 -0.89 -29.16 1.98
N GLY A 75 -1.77 -28.26 1.55
CA GLY A 75 -2.80 -28.53 0.54
C GLY A 75 -3.94 -29.43 1.04
N LYS A 76 -4.06 -29.66 2.35
CA LYS A 76 -5.19 -30.37 2.96
C LYS A 76 -6.47 -29.56 2.85
N THR A 77 -6.36 -28.23 2.93
CA THR A 77 -7.44 -27.28 2.70
C THR A 77 -7.11 -26.36 1.53
N MET A 78 -7.98 -26.31 0.52
CA MET A 78 -7.82 -25.41 -0.61
C MET A 78 -8.36 -24.02 -0.27
N ALA A 79 -7.52 -22.99 -0.41
CA ALA A 79 -7.86 -21.59 -0.24
C ALA A 79 -7.27 -20.75 -1.38
N ASP A 80 -8.03 -19.78 -1.86
CA ASP A 80 -7.55 -18.84 -2.89
C ASP A 80 -6.73 -17.69 -2.25
N ALA A 81 -7.02 -17.39 -0.99
CA ALA A 81 -6.44 -16.30 -0.22
C ALA A 81 -6.52 -16.58 1.29
N VAL A 82 -5.71 -15.88 2.08
CA VAL A 82 -5.69 -16.00 3.55
C VAL A 82 -5.85 -14.64 4.23
N LEU A 83 -6.75 -14.58 5.21
CA LEU A 83 -6.89 -13.47 6.14
C LEU A 83 -6.43 -13.92 7.54
N ILE A 84 -5.31 -13.36 8.00
CA ILE A 84 -4.77 -13.58 9.34
C ILE A 84 -5.29 -12.46 10.27
N ALA A 85 -5.93 -12.85 11.37
CA ALA A 85 -6.67 -11.96 12.23
C ALA A 85 -6.34 -12.23 13.71
N SER A 86 -5.93 -11.20 14.46
CA SER A 86 -5.84 -11.30 15.92
C SER A 86 -6.08 -9.96 16.62
N CYS A 87 -6.22 -10.01 17.95
CA CYS A 87 -6.42 -8.82 18.78
C CYS A 87 -5.14 -8.03 18.94
N PHE A 88 -5.23 -6.71 18.73
CA PHE A 88 -4.09 -5.80 18.90
C PHE A 88 -3.49 -5.79 20.31
N ARG A 89 -4.26 -6.20 21.33
CA ARG A 89 -3.81 -6.26 22.73
C ARG A 89 -3.08 -7.56 23.09
N CYS A 90 -3.12 -8.58 22.23
CA CYS A 90 -2.55 -9.89 22.52
C CYS A 90 -1.12 -9.99 21.96
N ALA A 91 -0.12 -9.87 22.85
CA ALA A 91 1.29 -10.00 22.45
C ALA A 91 1.61 -11.38 21.85
N GLU A 92 1.10 -12.46 22.45
CA GLU A 92 1.24 -13.82 21.92
C GLU A 92 0.57 -13.96 20.55
N GLY A 93 -0.61 -13.36 20.38
CA GLY A 93 -1.33 -13.29 19.12
C GLY A 93 -0.56 -12.53 18.04
N ALA A 94 0.18 -11.47 18.38
CA ALA A 94 1.04 -10.76 17.43
C ALA A 94 2.21 -11.63 16.96
N LEU A 95 2.87 -12.36 17.86
CA LEU A 95 3.92 -13.32 17.50
C LEU A 95 3.38 -14.41 16.56
N VAL A 96 2.23 -14.99 16.90
CA VAL A 96 1.59 -16.05 16.09
C VAL A 96 1.16 -15.53 14.72
N ARG A 97 0.55 -14.34 14.61
CA ARG A 97 0.25 -13.75 13.30
C ARG A 97 1.50 -13.61 12.45
N ASN A 98 2.58 -13.08 13.01
CA ASN A 98 3.82 -12.85 12.28
C ASN A 98 4.44 -14.16 11.79
N GLU A 99 4.50 -15.19 12.65
CA GLU A 99 5.10 -16.48 12.29
C GLU A 99 4.24 -17.28 11.31
N ILE A 100 2.91 -17.30 11.47
CA ILE A 100 1.99 -17.91 10.50
C ILE A 100 2.12 -17.22 9.13
N ARG A 101 2.16 -15.89 9.14
CA ARG A 101 2.33 -15.10 7.91
C ARG A 101 3.61 -15.47 7.19
N ARG A 102 4.74 -15.49 7.90
CA ARG A 102 6.06 -15.89 7.35
C ARG A 102 6.04 -17.33 6.84
N TYR A 103 5.41 -18.24 7.59
CA TYR A 103 5.30 -19.65 7.20
C TYR A 103 4.51 -19.83 5.89
N ILE A 104 3.36 -19.17 5.74
CA ILE A 104 2.56 -19.24 4.51
C ILE A 104 3.32 -18.61 3.33
N TYR A 105 3.98 -17.48 3.55
CA TYR A 105 4.78 -16.81 2.52
C TYR A 105 5.96 -17.68 2.04
N ALA A 106 6.68 -18.33 2.96
CA ALA A 106 7.84 -19.14 2.63
C ALA A 106 7.50 -20.46 1.92
N ASN A 107 6.30 -21.00 2.13
CA ASN A 107 5.93 -22.35 1.70
C ASN A 107 4.77 -22.38 0.69
N SER A 108 4.16 -21.24 0.35
CA SER A 108 3.05 -21.17 -0.60
C SER A 108 3.11 -19.90 -1.44
N LYS A 109 2.30 -19.87 -2.50
CA LYS A 109 2.09 -18.67 -3.32
C LYS A 109 0.71 -18.03 -3.08
N ILE A 110 0.06 -18.40 -1.97
CA ILE A 110 -1.28 -17.92 -1.62
C ILE A 110 -1.14 -16.51 -1.07
N PRO A 111 -1.92 -15.53 -1.57
CA PRO A 111 -1.86 -14.18 -1.06
C PRO A 111 -2.40 -14.11 0.38
N VAL A 112 -1.73 -13.31 1.20
CA VAL A 112 -2.00 -13.22 2.64
C VAL A 112 -2.14 -11.76 3.06
N ILE A 113 -3.19 -11.47 3.81
CA ILE A 113 -3.29 -10.22 4.57
C ILE A 113 -3.28 -10.55 6.06
N SER A 114 -2.49 -9.79 6.82
CA SER A 114 -2.53 -9.79 8.28
C SER A 114 -3.18 -8.51 8.76
N TYR A 115 -4.13 -8.62 9.67
CA TYR A 115 -4.76 -7.48 10.30
C TYR A 115 -4.87 -7.66 11.81
N SER A 116 -4.42 -6.64 12.53
CA SER A 116 -4.52 -6.51 13.97
C SER A 116 -5.77 -5.67 14.27
N PHE A 117 -6.84 -6.33 14.71
CA PHE A 117 -8.13 -5.67 14.86
C PHE A 117 -8.19 -4.79 16.10
N THR A 118 -8.72 -3.58 15.93
CA THR A 118 -9.19 -2.73 17.02
C THR A 118 -10.70 -2.93 17.22
N GLU A 119 -11.21 -2.56 18.40
CA GLU A 119 -12.63 -2.67 18.78
C GLU A 119 -13.60 -1.86 17.88
N ARG A 120 -13.10 -1.05 16.93
CA ARG A 120 -13.89 -0.16 16.07
C ARG A 120 -13.67 -0.40 14.57
N THR A 121 -13.20 -1.59 14.19
CA THR A 121 -12.97 -1.89 12.77
C THR A 121 -14.29 -1.94 12.00
N THR A 122 -14.37 -1.23 10.88
CA THR A 122 -15.54 -1.18 9.98
C THR A 122 -15.25 -1.91 8.68
N SER A 123 -16.31 -2.38 8.02
CA SER A 123 -16.25 -2.96 6.67
C SER A 123 -15.58 -2.03 5.65
N SER A 124 -15.83 -0.72 5.73
CA SER A 124 -15.16 0.27 4.88
C SER A 124 -13.64 0.31 5.05
N THR A 125 -13.14 0.05 6.26
CA THR A 125 -11.71 -0.02 6.55
C THR A 125 -11.07 -1.29 5.99
N LEU A 126 -11.86 -2.37 5.90
CA LEU A 126 -11.42 -3.66 5.37
C LEU A 126 -11.56 -3.77 3.86
N LEU A 127 -12.42 -2.97 3.24
CA LEU A 127 -12.79 -3.09 1.83
C LEU A 127 -11.57 -3.08 0.92
N THR A 128 -10.73 -2.04 0.98
CA THR A 128 -9.52 -1.95 0.13
C THR A 128 -8.57 -3.12 0.36
N ARG A 129 -8.46 -3.60 1.61
CA ARG A 129 -7.61 -4.76 1.94
C ARG A 129 -8.14 -6.02 1.25
N LEU A 130 -9.43 -6.32 1.38
CA LEU A 130 -10.03 -7.49 0.77
C LEU A 130 -10.11 -7.38 -0.76
N GLU A 131 -10.25 -6.17 -1.31
CA GLU A 131 -10.20 -5.92 -2.75
C GLU A 131 -8.81 -6.20 -3.32
N ALA A 132 -7.75 -5.75 -2.64
CA ALA A 132 -6.38 -6.09 -3.01
C ALA A 132 -6.12 -7.61 -2.91
N LEU A 133 -6.58 -8.25 -1.83
CA LEU A 133 -6.43 -9.70 -1.62
C LEU A 133 -7.09 -10.51 -2.72
N THR A 134 -8.34 -10.19 -3.04
CA THR A 134 -9.12 -10.86 -4.09
C THR A 134 -8.55 -10.57 -5.47
N THR A 135 -8.04 -9.36 -5.70
CA THR A 135 -7.32 -9.02 -6.94
C THR A 135 -6.09 -9.89 -7.10
N THR A 136 -5.24 -10.00 -6.08
CA THR A 136 -4.03 -10.84 -6.15
C THR A 136 -4.37 -12.31 -6.38
N ALA A 137 -5.46 -12.81 -5.78
CA ALA A 137 -5.93 -14.17 -5.98
C ALA A 137 -6.49 -14.40 -7.40
N ARG A 138 -7.34 -13.50 -7.91
CA ARG A 138 -8.06 -13.67 -9.19
C ARG A 138 -7.27 -13.26 -10.41
N ARG A 139 -6.55 -12.15 -10.31
CA ARG A 139 -5.96 -11.42 -11.45
C ARG A 139 -4.45 -11.55 -11.49
N ARG A 140 -3.91 -12.66 -10.99
CA ARG A 140 -2.46 -12.91 -10.97
C ARG A 140 -1.81 -12.80 -12.34
N SER A 141 -2.47 -13.29 -13.39
CA SER A 141 -1.98 -13.18 -14.78
C SER A 141 -1.88 -11.73 -15.24
N LEU A 142 -2.84 -10.89 -14.86
CA LEU A 142 -2.81 -9.46 -15.13
C LEU A 142 -1.65 -8.78 -14.38
N LEU A 143 -1.46 -9.11 -13.10
CA LEU A 143 -0.38 -8.55 -12.27
C LEU A 143 1.02 -9.01 -12.70
N ALA A 144 1.12 -10.20 -13.32
CA ALA A 144 2.37 -10.73 -13.87
C ALA A 144 2.81 -10.04 -15.16
N ARG A 145 2.02 -9.11 -15.72
CA ARG A 145 2.34 -8.42 -16.97
C ARG A 145 3.52 -7.47 -16.80
N GLU A 146 4.58 -7.61 -17.58
CA GLU A 146 5.84 -6.88 -17.36
C GLU A 146 6.05 -5.69 -18.30
N LYS A 147 5.32 -5.62 -19.41
CA LYS A 147 5.48 -4.62 -20.45
C LYS A 147 4.18 -3.94 -20.75
N GLN A 148 4.18 -2.63 -20.94
CA GLN A 148 3.11 -1.81 -21.48
C GLN A 148 3.12 -1.91 -23.02
N GLU A 149 1.97 -2.24 -23.62
CA GLU A 149 1.85 -2.42 -25.08
C GLU A 149 0.72 -1.52 -25.61
N GLY A 150 0.88 -0.98 -26.82
CA GLY A 150 -0.10 -0.09 -27.42
C GLY A 150 -0.19 1.26 -26.72
N LEU A 151 -1.23 2.03 -27.03
CA LEU A 151 -1.46 3.38 -26.54
C LEU A 151 -2.54 3.39 -25.45
N THR A 152 -2.13 3.51 -24.20
CA THR A 152 -3.04 3.44 -23.04
C THR A 152 -2.92 4.64 -22.13
N ALA A 153 -4.00 4.98 -21.43
CA ALA A 153 -4.01 5.98 -20.38
C ALA A 153 -4.22 5.33 -19.01
N GLY A 154 -3.55 5.86 -17.99
CA GLY A 154 -3.80 5.53 -16.60
C GLY A 154 -4.12 6.79 -15.81
N ILE A 155 -5.16 6.73 -14.96
CA ILE A 155 -5.60 7.86 -14.14
C ILE A 155 -5.66 7.43 -12.66
N ASP A 156 -4.89 8.09 -11.81
CA ASP A 156 -4.89 7.90 -10.36
C ASP A 156 -5.54 9.11 -9.67
N SER A 157 -6.78 8.94 -9.19
CA SER A 157 -7.44 9.95 -8.37
C SER A 157 -7.18 9.70 -6.89
N GLY A 158 -6.02 10.17 -6.44
CA GLY A 158 -5.62 10.17 -5.04
C GLY A 158 -6.34 11.22 -4.19
N SER A 159 -6.11 11.15 -2.89
CA SER A 159 -6.81 11.95 -1.89
C SER A 159 -6.40 13.43 -1.84
N THR A 160 -5.17 13.74 -2.29
CA THR A 160 -4.64 15.12 -2.35
C THR A 160 -4.33 15.57 -3.77
N THR A 161 -3.95 14.63 -4.64
CA THR A 161 -3.56 14.93 -6.02
C THR A 161 -4.04 13.84 -6.97
N THR A 162 -4.48 14.28 -8.15
CA THR A 162 -4.89 13.44 -9.26
C THR A 162 -3.80 13.45 -10.32
N LYS A 163 -3.48 12.28 -10.87
CA LYS A 163 -2.45 12.14 -11.90
C LYS A 163 -2.98 11.35 -13.08
N ALA A 164 -2.49 11.70 -14.26
CA ALA A 164 -2.71 10.93 -15.48
C ALA A 164 -1.38 10.69 -16.18
N VAL A 165 -1.27 9.55 -16.85
CA VAL A 165 -0.13 9.18 -17.69
C VAL A 165 -0.64 8.57 -18.98
N ILE A 166 -0.06 9.00 -20.10
CA ILE A 166 -0.20 8.34 -21.40
C ILE A 166 1.06 7.52 -21.64
N MET A 167 0.89 6.23 -21.92
CA MET A 167 1.98 5.33 -22.29
C MET A 167 1.79 4.77 -23.69
N LYS A 168 2.90 4.65 -24.42
CA LYS A 168 3.00 3.95 -25.70
C LYS A 168 4.21 3.02 -25.71
N ASP A 169 3.97 1.73 -25.83
CA ASP A 169 5.00 0.68 -25.94
C ASP A 169 6.15 0.88 -24.94
N ASP A 170 5.83 0.76 -23.65
CA ASP A 170 6.71 0.95 -22.48
C ASP A 170 7.17 2.41 -22.20
N GLN A 171 6.86 3.37 -23.07
CA GLN A 171 7.29 4.76 -22.92
C GLN A 171 6.18 5.65 -22.35
N ILE A 172 6.50 6.43 -21.32
CA ILE A 172 5.66 7.55 -20.89
C ILE A 172 5.83 8.68 -21.90
N ILE A 173 4.75 9.04 -22.60
CA ILE A 173 4.76 10.10 -23.62
C ILE A 173 4.00 11.35 -23.20
N GLY A 174 3.26 11.30 -22.09
CA GLY A 174 2.60 12.46 -21.52
C GLY A 174 2.17 12.25 -20.08
N THR A 175 2.18 13.31 -19.30
CA THR A 175 1.89 13.32 -17.86
C THR A 175 1.02 14.49 -17.47
N GLY A 176 0.20 14.29 -16.44
CA GLY A 176 -0.59 15.36 -15.84
C GLY A 176 -0.67 15.16 -14.34
N TRP A 177 -0.43 16.22 -13.58
CA TRP A 177 -0.48 16.19 -12.12
C TRP A 177 -1.14 17.47 -11.60
N VAL A 178 -2.26 17.29 -10.90
CA VAL A 178 -3.07 18.40 -10.37
C VAL A 178 -3.56 18.12 -8.95
N PRO A 179 -3.90 19.15 -8.17
CA PRO A 179 -4.61 18.97 -6.91
C PRO A 179 -5.98 18.29 -7.11
N THR A 180 -6.32 17.34 -6.24
CA THR A 180 -7.67 16.76 -6.20
C THR A 180 -8.58 17.71 -5.44
N ILE A 181 -9.44 18.45 -6.15
CA ILE A 181 -10.46 19.33 -5.55
C ILE A 181 -11.84 18.74 -5.80
N LYS A 182 -12.15 18.48 -7.07
CA LYS A 182 -13.35 17.78 -7.51
C LYS A 182 -12.92 16.63 -8.38
N VAL A 183 -13.16 15.41 -7.91
CA VAL A 183 -12.61 14.15 -8.46
C VAL A 183 -12.65 14.10 -9.99
N VAL A 184 -13.82 14.32 -10.60
CA VAL A 184 -14.01 14.22 -12.06
C VAL A 184 -13.35 15.37 -12.82
N GLU A 185 -13.51 16.61 -12.36
CA GLU A 185 -12.91 17.79 -13.00
C GLU A 185 -11.38 17.74 -12.93
N SER A 186 -10.82 17.38 -11.76
CA SER A 186 -9.38 17.19 -11.55
C SER A 186 -8.82 16.05 -12.42
N ALA A 187 -9.55 14.95 -12.58
CA ALA A 187 -9.15 13.85 -13.45
C ALA A 187 -9.16 14.24 -14.94
N SER A 188 -10.16 15.00 -15.36
CA SER A 188 -10.25 15.52 -16.72
C SER A 188 -9.09 16.48 -17.00
N GLU A 189 -8.81 17.41 -16.08
CA GLU A 189 -7.67 18.34 -16.22
C GLU A 189 -6.32 17.61 -16.28
N ALA A 190 -6.12 16.58 -15.43
CA ALA A 190 -4.91 15.79 -15.45
C ALA A 190 -4.75 15.03 -16.78
N LEU A 191 -5.83 14.40 -17.27
CA LEU A 191 -5.81 13.69 -18.54
C LEU A 191 -5.55 14.63 -19.72
N ASP A 192 -6.19 15.80 -19.75
CA ASP A 192 -6.00 16.80 -20.80
C ASP A 192 -4.54 17.27 -20.88
N LYS A 193 -3.90 17.53 -19.73
CA LYS A 193 -2.47 17.86 -19.69
C LYS A 193 -1.60 16.75 -20.26
N ALA A 194 -1.90 15.49 -19.89
CA ALA A 194 -1.16 14.34 -20.38
C ALA A 194 -1.34 14.12 -21.89
N LEU A 195 -2.56 14.33 -22.42
CA LEU A 195 -2.85 14.26 -23.85
C LEU A 195 -2.14 15.36 -24.65
N VAL A 196 -2.14 16.60 -24.13
CA VAL A 196 -1.43 17.73 -24.74
C VAL A 196 0.06 17.49 -24.79
N GLU A 197 0.67 17.01 -23.69
CA GLU A 197 2.10 16.66 -23.66
C GLU A 197 2.43 15.54 -24.65
N ALA A 198 1.55 14.53 -24.77
CA ALA A 198 1.71 13.43 -25.71
C ALA A 198 1.43 13.80 -27.18
N GLY A 199 0.80 14.94 -27.44
CA GLY A 199 0.44 15.38 -28.80
C GLY A 199 -0.62 14.51 -29.48
N ILE A 200 -1.54 13.93 -28.70
CA ILE A 200 -2.61 13.04 -29.18
C ILE A 200 -3.98 13.48 -28.67
N THR A 201 -5.02 12.86 -29.19
CA THR A 201 -6.41 13.05 -28.77
C THR A 201 -6.92 11.87 -27.95
N ARG A 202 -8.01 12.09 -27.19
CA ARG A 202 -8.63 11.04 -26.37
C ARG A 202 -9.11 9.84 -27.21
N ASP A 203 -9.57 10.08 -28.44
CA ASP A 203 -10.09 9.03 -29.34
C ASP A 203 -9.00 8.05 -29.83
N GLU A 204 -7.72 8.41 -29.69
CA GLU A 204 -6.60 7.54 -30.04
C GLU A 204 -6.23 6.56 -28.91
N ILE A 205 -6.69 6.81 -27.67
CA ILE A 205 -6.40 5.94 -26.54
C ILE A 205 -7.14 4.61 -26.71
N GLN A 206 -6.39 3.51 -26.70
CA GLN A 206 -6.92 2.17 -26.92
C GLN A 206 -7.54 1.56 -25.67
N ALA A 207 -7.05 1.93 -24.48
CA ALA A 207 -7.64 1.50 -23.22
C ALA A 207 -7.31 2.46 -22.06
N ILE A 208 -8.24 2.61 -21.12
CA ILE A 208 -8.12 3.50 -19.95
C ILE A 208 -8.22 2.71 -18.64
N GLY A 209 -7.17 2.79 -17.83
CA GLY A 209 -7.13 2.26 -16.47
C GLY A 209 -7.33 3.35 -15.44
N VAL A 210 -8.14 3.09 -14.41
CA VAL A 210 -8.40 4.03 -13.31
C VAL A 210 -8.11 3.41 -11.95
N THR A 211 -7.51 4.19 -11.06
CA THR A 211 -7.17 3.80 -9.68
C THR A 211 -7.34 4.96 -8.68
N GLY A 212 -7.00 4.70 -7.42
CA GLY A 212 -7.15 5.62 -6.30
C GLY A 212 -8.56 5.65 -5.72
N TYR A 213 -8.77 6.55 -4.76
CA TYR A 213 -10.04 6.73 -4.05
C TYR A 213 -11.21 7.11 -4.96
N GLY A 214 -10.93 7.87 -6.03
CA GLY A 214 -11.94 8.33 -6.99
C GLY A 214 -12.31 7.35 -8.10
N ARG A 215 -11.66 6.17 -8.17
CA ARG A 215 -11.69 5.28 -9.35
C ARG A 215 -13.08 4.88 -9.84
N PHE A 216 -14.07 4.72 -8.95
CA PHE A 216 -15.42 4.34 -9.36
C PHE A 216 -16.13 5.47 -10.10
N LEU A 217 -15.99 6.72 -9.64
CA LEU A 217 -16.51 7.89 -10.35
C LEU A 217 -15.79 8.06 -11.70
N LEU A 218 -14.47 7.84 -11.72
CA LEU A 218 -13.69 7.92 -12.94
C LEU A 218 -14.06 6.81 -13.93
N SER A 219 -14.42 5.62 -13.45
CA SER A 219 -14.85 4.52 -14.30
C SER A 219 -16.08 4.88 -15.11
N GLU A 220 -17.06 5.54 -14.49
CA GLU A 220 -18.30 5.97 -15.14
C GLU A 220 -18.04 7.10 -16.12
N GLU A 221 -17.25 8.11 -15.72
CA GLU A 221 -16.94 9.26 -16.56
C GLU A 221 -16.10 8.90 -17.80
N PHE A 222 -15.07 8.07 -17.60
CA PHE A 222 -14.10 7.78 -18.65
C PHE A 222 -14.41 6.51 -19.43
N ASN A 223 -15.46 5.77 -19.06
CA ASN A 223 -15.75 4.42 -19.56
C ASN A 223 -14.51 3.52 -19.45
N ALA A 224 -13.92 3.46 -18.27
CA ALA A 224 -12.64 2.80 -18.04
C ALA A 224 -12.72 1.27 -18.25
N ASP A 225 -11.73 0.72 -18.95
CA ASP A 225 -11.61 -0.72 -19.22
C ASP A 225 -11.11 -1.50 -18.00
N LEU A 226 -10.33 -0.83 -17.15
CA LEU A 226 -9.82 -1.38 -15.89
C LEU A 226 -10.09 -0.42 -14.73
N VAL A 227 -10.87 -0.88 -13.76
CA VAL A 227 -11.01 -0.25 -12.45
C VAL A 227 -10.26 -1.11 -11.45
N GLN A 228 -9.23 -0.56 -10.81
CA GLN A 228 -8.37 -1.33 -9.92
C GLN A 228 -7.97 -0.53 -8.68
N GLU A 229 -7.99 -1.16 -7.52
CA GLU A 229 -7.57 -0.56 -6.26
C GLU A 229 -6.07 -0.24 -6.23
N GLU A 230 -5.68 0.72 -5.39
CA GLU A 230 -4.36 1.34 -5.44
C GLU A 230 -3.20 0.46 -4.94
N ILE A 231 -3.40 -0.51 -4.04
CA ILE A 231 -2.33 -1.36 -3.52
C ILE A 231 -1.67 -2.15 -4.65
N THR A 232 -2.47 -2.84 -5.46
CA THR A 232 -2.00 -3.65 -6.57
C THR A 232 -1.45 -2.81 -7.72
N VAL A 233 -2.08 -1.67 -8.00
CA VAL A 233 -1.63 -0.77 -9.06
C VAL A 233 -0.34 -0.05 -8.69
N ASN A 234 -0.26 0.52 -7.49
CA ASN A 234 0.88 1.30 -7.01
C ASN A 234 2.12 0.42 -6.85
N SER A 235 1.97 -0.78 -6.26
CA SER A 235 3.07 -1.72 -6.15
C SER A 235 3.61 -2.13 -7.52
N LYS A 236 2.72 -2.38 -8.49
CA LYS A 236 3.10 -2.73 -9.85
C LYS A 236 3.80 -1.58 -10.57
N GLY A 237 3.26 -0.36 -10.47
CA GLY A 237 3.88 0.83 -11.05
C GLY A 237 5.25 1.13 -10.44
N ALA A 238 5.40 0.95 -9.13
CA ALA A 238 6.66 1.16 -8.42
C ALA A 238 7.77 0.22 -8.90
N VAL A 239 7.51 -1.08 -8.95
CA VAL A 239 8.51 -2.07 -9.40
C VAL A 239 8.78 -1.99 -10.90
N TYR A 240 7.79 -1.57 -11.71
CA TYR A 240 7.97 -1.29 -13.13
C TYR A 240 8.95 -0.12 -13.33
N LEU A 241 8.69 1.04 -12.72
CA LEU A 241 9.55 2.23 -12.86
C LEU A 241 10.95 2.02 -12.27
N ALA A 242 11.06 1.21 -11.22
CA ALA A 242 12.35 0.86 -10.60
C ALA A 242 13.11 -0.25 -11.34
N ASN A 243 12.58 -0.81 -12.43
CA ASN A 243 13.14 -1.99 -13.12
C ASN A 243 13.39 -3.19 -12.18
N SER A 244 12.49 -3.38 -11.20
CA SER A 244 12.61 -4.38 -10.14
C SER A 244 11.44 -5.38 -10.15
N GLN A 245 10.96 -5.73 -11.33
CA GLN A 245 9.82 -6.64 -11.52
C GLN A 245 10.14 -8.11 -11.23
N HIS A 246 11.40 -8.47 -11.01
CA HIS A 246 11.84 -9.85 -10.73
C HIS A 246 12.45 -9.96 -9.34
N GLY A 247 12.14 -11.03 -8.61
CA GLY A 247 12.61 -11.24 -7.24
C GLY A 247 11.81 -10.43 -6.20
N PRO A 248 12.31 -10.41 -4.95
CA PRO A 248 11.68 -9.68 -3.87
C PRO A 248 11.97 -8.17 -3.96
N SER A 249 11.03 -7.35 -3.51
CA SER A 249 11.25 -5.92 -3.26
C SER A 249 10.27 -5.41 -2.20
N THR A 250 10.56 -4.25 -1.62
CA THR A 250 9.64 -3.57 -0.70
C THR A 250 9.31 -2.20 -1.24
N VAL A 251 8.02 -1.91 -1.39
CA VAL A 251 7.53 -0.61 -1.85
C VAL A 251 6.98 0.15 -0.65
N ILE A 252 7.48 1.37 -0.44
CA ILE A 252 6.98 2.32 0.56
C ILE A 252 6.34 3.50 -0.17
N ASP A 253 5.02 3.59 -0.11
CA ASP A 253 4.22 4.70 -0.67
C ASP A 253 3.76 5.60 0.48
N ILE A 254 4.34 6.80 0.58
CA ILE A 254 3.87 7.81 1.54
C ILE A 254 3.09 8.86 0.75
N GLY A 255 1.77 8.70 0.78
CA GLY A 255 0.81 9.57 0.11
C GLY A 255 0.51 10.85 0.90
N GLY A 256 -0.54 11.55 0.46
CA GLY A 256 -0.97 12.80 1.08
C GLY A 256 -1.64 12.62 2.44
N MET A 257 -2.44 11.56 2.62
CA MET A 257 -3.18 11.29 3.87
C MET A 257 -2.91 9.91 4.48
N ASP A 258 -2.37 8.98 3.69
CA ASP A 258 -2.09 7.61 4.07
C ASP A 258 -0.67 7.22 3.67
N ASN A 259 -0.23 6.07 4.18
CA ASN A 259 1.04 5.47 3.84
C ASN A 259 0.87 3.95 3.74
N LYS A 260 1.73 3.31 2.96
CA LYS A 260 1.67 1.88 2.67
C LYS A 260 3.06 1.30 2.63
N ALA A 261 3.19 0.10 3.19
CA ALA A 261 4.36 -0.75 2.99
C ALA A 261 3.89 -2.05 2.33
N ILE A 262 4.49 -2.39 1.19
CA ILE A 262 4.06 -3.51 0.35
C ILE A 262 5.28 -4.36 0.01
N ALA A 263 5.23 -5.65 0.33
CA ALA A 263 6.20 -6.64 -0.08
C ALA A 263 5.76 -7.16 -1.43
N VAL A 264 6.67 -7.15 -2.39
CA VAL A 264 6.40 -7.55 -3.78
C VAL A 264 7.33 -8.70 -4.13
N GLN A 265 6.80 -9.70 -4.81
CA GLN A 265 7.56 -10.83 -5.34
C GLN A 265 7.21 -11.00 -6.81
N ASP A 266 8.21 -10.90 -7.69
CA ASP A 266 8.05 -11.03 -9.14
C ASP A 266 6.94 -10.10 -9.70
N GLY A 267 6.95 -8.85 -9.23
CA GLY A 267 6.01 -7.82 -9.64
C GLY A 267 4.60 -7.97 -9.08
N ILE A 268 4.34 -8.98 -8.24
CA ILE A 268 3.03 -9.24 -7.65
C ILE A 268 3.06 -8.85 -6.16
N PRO A 269 2.15 -8.00 -5.69
CA PRO A 269 2.05 -7.65 -4.27
C PRO A 269 1.65 -8.88 -3.45
N GLY A 270 2.40 -9.12 -2.38
CA GLY A 270 2.10 -10.12 -1.36
C GLY A 270 1.59 -9.44 -0.10
N MET A 271 2.41 -9.46 0.93
CA MET A 271 2.09 -8.84 2.22
C MET A 271 2.06 -7.32 2.10
N PHE A 272 1.09 -6.68 2.73
CA PHE A 272 1.08 -5.22 2.81
C PHE A 272 0.42 -4.72 4.08
N THR A 273 0.74 -3.48 4.41
CA THR A 273 0.14 -2.73 5.49
C THR A 273 -0.29 -1.37 4.93
N MET A 274 -1.34 -0.81 5.53
CA MET A 274 -1.81 0.53 5.23
C MET A 274 -2.02 1.24 6.56
N GLY A 275 -1.41 2.41 6.70
CA GLY A 275 -1.62 3.33 7.80
C GLY A 275 -2.66 4.38 7.41
N GLY A 276 -2.71 5.49 8.15
CA GLY A 276 -3.53 6.64 7.75
C GLY A 276 -4.84 6.83 8.52
N ILE A 277 -4.97 6.37 9.76
CA ILE A 277 -5.97 7.00 10.66
C ILE A 277 -5.44 8.36 11.16
N CYS A 278 -4.12 8.55 11.22
CA CYS A 278 -3.50 9.79 11.65
C CYS A 278 -2.61 10.42 10.56
N ALA A 279 -2.86 11.69 10.25
CA ALA A 279 -2.13 12.46 9.24
C ALA A 279 -0.66 12.80 9.63
N GLY A 280 -0.19 12.37 10.81
CA GLY A 280 1.17 12.65 11.31
C GLY A 280 2.28 12.05 10.45
N ALA A 281 2.02 10.89 9.81
CA ALA A 281 2.98 10.16 8.98
C ALA A 281 2.67 10.29 7.47
N SER A 282 2.29 11.48 7.02
CA SER A 282 1.81 11.70 5.64
C SER A 282 2.38 12.96 5.02
N GLY A 283 2.26 13.09 3.70
CA GLY A 283 2.62 14.29 2.96
C GLY A 283 1.91 15.56 3.46
N ARG A 284 0.72 15.44 4.07
CA ARG A 284 0.01 16.58 4.65
C ARG A 284 0.78 17.21 5.83
N PHE A 285 1.48 16.42 6.63
CA PHE A 285 2.33 16.96 7.69
C PHE A 285 3.53 17.73 7.13
N LEU A 286 4.15 17.21 6.07
CA LEU A 286 5.24 17.89 5.36
C LEU A 286 4.76 19.19 4.70
N GLU A 287 3.56 19.19 4.10
CA GLU A 287 2.93 20.39 3.55
C GLU A 287 2.70 21.47 4.63
N MET A 288 2.18 21.09 5.80
CA MET A 288 2.01 22.03 6.92
C MET A 288 3.36 22.54 7.44
N THR A 289 4.37 21.68 7.47
CA THR A 289 5.74 22.04 7.86
C THR A 289 6.34 23.07 6.90
N SER A 290 6.28 22.85 5.58
CA SER A 290 6.78 23.79 4.57
C SER A 290 6.16 25.19 4.72
N LYS A 291 4.83 25.25 4.87
CA LYS A 291 4.09 26.50 5.12
C LYS A 291 4.53 27.20 6.40
N ARG A 292 4.85 26.44 7.46
CA ARG A 292 5.29 27.02 8.73
C ARG A 292 6.73 27.54 8.67
N LEU A 293 7.58 26.91 7.87
CA LEU A 293 8.94 27.35 7.59
C LEU A 293 8.98 28.51 6.59
N GLY A 294 7.91 28.74 5.84
CA GLY A 294 7.80 29.82 4.85
C GLY A 294 8.46 29.47 3.52
N VAL A 295 8.55 28.19 3.17
CA VAL A 295 9.14 27.67 1.93
C VAL A 295 8.10 26.89 1.11
N ASP A 296 8.33 26.73 -0.18
CA ASP A 296 7.52 25.82 -1.00
C ASP A 296 7.78 24.36 -0.61
N ILE A 297 6.79 23.47 -0.82
CA ILE A 297 6.96 22.04 -0.51
C ILE A 297 8.08 21.40 -1.33
N THR A 298 8.33 21.90 -2.55
CA THR A 298 9.42 21.45 -3.41
C THR A 298 10.81 21.83 -2.87
N GLU A 299 10.91 22.88 -2.06
CA GLU A 299 12.15 23.35 -1.43
C GLU A 299 12.42 22.67 -0.07
N LEU A 300 11.42 21.98 0.50
CA LEU A 300 11.52 21.36 1.82
C LEU A 300 12.61 20.28 1.86
N GLY A 301 12.78 19.53 0.76
CA GLY A 301 13.81 18.48 0.65
C GLY A 301 15.22 19.07 0.77
N ASP A 302 15.52 20.06 -0.06
CA ASP A 302 16.81 20.76 -0.10
C ASP A 302 17.14 21.46 1.24
N LEU A 303 16.12 21.89 1.97
CA LEU A 303 16.27 22.47 3.29
C LEU A 303 16.58 21.38 4.34
N ALA A 304 15.83 20.27 4.31
CA ALA A 304 15.99 19.15 5.23
C ALA A 304 17.35 18.46 5.12
N VAL A 305 17.91 18.31 3.92
CA VAL A 305 19.20 17.63 3.74
C VAL A 305 20.39 18.38 4.35
N LYS A 306 20.26 19.68 4.60
CA LYS A 306 21.26 20.55 5.23
C LYS A 306 21.20 20.51 6.76
N GLY A 307 20.10 20.03 7.33
CA GLY A 307 19.87 20.00 8.77
C GLY A 307 20.27 18.69 9.42
N MET A 308 20.23 18.70 10.75
CA MET A 308 20.45 17.56 11.63
C MET A 308 19.20 17.31 12.46
N GLN A 309 18.51 16.19 12.18
CA GLN A 309 17.23 15.86 12.84
C GLN A 309 17.35 15.82 14.37
N GLN A 310 18.48 15.32 14.90
CA GLN A 310 18.72 15.17 16.34
C GLN A 310 18.78 16.51 17.12
N ASN A 311 18.90 17.64 16.42
CA ASN A 311 18.91 18.96 17.07
C ASN A 311 17.49 19.41 17.47
N VAL A 312 16.45 18.74 16.97
CA VAL A 312 15.06 19.12 17.20
C VAL A 312 14.27 17.91 17.69
N GLU A 313 13.83 17.97 18.94
CA GLU A 313 12.93 16.96 19.49
C GLU A 313 11.51 17.19 18.97
N MET A 314 10.93 16.16 18.32
CA MET A 314 9.62 16.23 17.70
C MET A 314 8.73 15.08 18.14
N ASN A 315 7.50 15.41 18.55
CA ASN A 315 6.46 14.43 18.84
C ASN A 315 5.37 14.54 17.76
N SER A 316 5.50 13.78 16.67
CA SER A 316 4.65 13.93 15.49
C SER A 316 3.61 12.82 15.29
N TYR A 317 3.47 11.87 16.23
CA TYR A 317 2.42 10.82 16.16
C TYR A 317 1.03 11.42 15.94
N CYS A 318 0.79 12.61 16.47
CA CYS A 318 -0.33 13.45 16.11
C CYS A 318 0.17 14.67 15.33
N ILE A 319 -0.39 14.92 14.14
CA ILE A 319 -0.05 16.09 13.32
C ILE A 319 -0.13 17.42 14.10
N VAL A 320 -1.11 17.55 15.00
CA VAL A 320 -1.29 18.76 15.84
C VAL A 320 -0.11 18.94 16.79
N PHE A 321 0.33 17.86 17.45
CA PHE A 321 1.48 17.92 18.35
C PHE A 321 2.80 18.06 17.59
N GLY A 322 2.91 17.46 16.40
CA GLY A 322 4.08 17.64 15.54
C GLY A 322 4.26 19.10 15.15
N ILE A 323 3.19 19.76 14.71
CA ILE A 323 3.22 21.20 14.40
C ILE A 323 3.48 22.03 15.66
N GLN A 324 2.91 21.68 16.82
CA GLN A 324 3.21 22.36 18.09
C GLN A 324 4.70 22.25 18.45
N SER A 325 5.30 21.07 18.34
CA SER A 325 6.74 20.83 18.55
C SER A 325 7.59 21.70 17.62
N LEU A 326 7.25 21.72 16.34
CA LEU A 326 7.90 22.55 15.33
C LEU A 326 7.88 24.03 15.73
N VAL A 327 6.70 24.56 16.10
CA VAL A 327 6.55 25.96 16.53
C VAL A 327 7.42 26.27 17.75
N ASN A 328 7.43 25.38 18.74
CA ASN A 328 8.22 25.56 19.95
C ASN A 328 9.72 25.57 19.65
N SER A 329 10.19 24.69 18.76
CA SER A 329 11.61 24.60 18.38
C SER A 329 12.09 25.84 17.64
N LEU A 330 11.28 26.37 16.72
CA LEU A 330 11.57 27.65 16.07
C LEU A 330 11.59 28.82 17.07
N ALA A 331 10.65 28.85 18.02
CA ALA A 331 10.61 29.89 19.06
C ALA A 331 11.84 29.86 19.99
N LYS A 332 12.46 28.69 20.16
CA LYS A 332 13.73 28.51 20.90
C LYS A 332 14.96 28.89 20.08
N GLY A 333 14.81 29.27 18.80
CA GLY A 333 15.91 29.66 17.92
C GLY A 333 16.58 28.49 17.18
N SER A 334 15.90 27.34 17.05
CA SER A 334 16.43 26.22 16.23
C SER A 334 16.53 26.65 14.76
N ALA A 335 17.56 26.15 14.06
CA ALA A 335 17.73 26.37 12.63
C ALA A 335 16.55 25.78 11.84
N GLN A 336 16.15 26.42 10.73
CA GLN A 336 15.03 25.95 9.92
C GLN A 336 15.36 24.62 9.22
N GLU A 337 16.62 24.43 8.85
CA GLU A 337 17.19 23.22 8.29
C GLU A 337 17.00 22.03 9.24
N ASP A 338 17.35 22.20 10.51
CA ASP A 338 17.22 21.16 11.53
C ASP A 338 15.74 20.79 11.76
N VAL A 339 14.87 21.79 11.74
CA VAL A 339 13.42 21.59 11.87
C VAL A 339 12.85 20.83 10.66
N ALA A 340 13.30 21.15 9.44
CA ALA A 340 12.90 20.44 8.23
C ALA A 340 13.41 18.98 8.23
N ALA A 341 14.66 18.77 8.65
CA ALA A 341 15.27 17.45 8.80
C ALA A 341 14.50 16.59 9.80
N ALA A 342 14.19 17.15 10.97
CA ALA A 342 13.40 16.46 11.99
C ALA A 342 11.99 16.13 11.47
N ALA A 343 11.35 16.99 10.68
CA ALA A 343 10.01 16.73 10.16
C ALA A 343 10.00 15.56 9.18
N CYS A 344 10.98 15.48 8.28
CA CYS A 344 11.15 14.35 7.39
C CYS A 344 11.43 13.06 8.17
N TYR A 345 12.36 13.11 9.13
CA TYR A 345 12.68 11.96 9.98
C TYR A 345 11.46 11.46 10.76
N SER A 346 10.65 12.36 11.32
CA SER A 346 9.50 11.97 12.13
C SER A 346 8.38 11.30 11.34
N VAL A 347 8.24 11.61 10.04
CA VAL A 347 7.34 10.85 9.14
C VAL A 347 7.85 9.43 8.95
N VAL A 348 9.15 9.28 8.67
CA VAL A 348 9.81 8.00 8.43
C VAL A 348 9.78 7.11 9.68
N GLU A 349 10.06 7.68 10.84
CA GLU A 349 10.06 6.99 12.14
C GLU A 349 8.69 6.36 12.43
N GLN A 350 7.60 7.09 12.18
CA GLN A 350 6.25 6.53 12.33
C GLN A 350 5.96 5.40 11.35
N VAL A 351 6.40 5.50 10.10
CA VAL A 351 6.25 4.40 9.11
C VAL A 351 7.02 3.17 9.60
N PHE A 352 8.24 3.36 10.09
CA PHE A 352 9.04 2.29 10.67
C PHE A 352 8.35 1.59 11.84
N GLU A 353 7.88 2.36 12.82
CA GLU A 353 7.29 1.82 14.04
C GLU A 353 5.91 1.20 13.83
N GLN A 354 5.09 1.76 12.93
CA GLN A 354 3.70 1.34 12.77
C GLN A 354 3.49 0.32 11.64
N GLN A 355 4.32 0.37 10.59
CA GLN A 355 4.11 -0.44 9.40
C GLN A 355 5.17 -1.51 9.22
N LEU A 356 6.44 -1.16 9.39
CA LEU A 356 7.55 -2.05 9.05
C LEU A 356 7.67 -3.24 10.02
N GLN A 357 7.02 -3.19 11.19
CA GLN A 357 6.89 -4.33 12.10
C GLN A 357 6.01 -5.47 11.55
N GLU A 358 5.13 -5.17 10.60
CA GLU A 358 4.12 -6.08 10.08
C GLU A 358 4.45 -6.60 8.66
N ILE A 359 5.64 -6.30 8.16
CA ILE A 359 6.10 -6.69 6.82
C ILE A 359 7.58 -7.09 6.87
N ASP A 360 7.94 -8.11 6.10
CA ASP A 360 9.34 -8.46 5.91
C ASP A 360 9.96 -7.50 4.89
N VAL A 361 10.80 -6.57 5.36
CA VAL A 361 11.53 -5.65 4.48
C VAL A 361 12.56 -6.44 3.66
N LYS A 362 12.49 -6.28 2.34
CA LYS A 362 13.34 -6.91 1.33
C LYS A 362 13.91 -5.86 0.40
N GLU A 363 15.17 -6.04 0.02
CA GLU A 363 15.83 -5.19 -0.98
C GLU A 363 15.47 -5.64 -2.42
N PRO A 364 15.31 -4.69 -3.36
CA PRO A 364 15.45 -3.24 -3.15
C PRO A 364 14.27 -2.63 -2.40
N LEU A 365 14.56 -1.63 -1.57
CA LEU A 365 13.57 -0.79 -0.93
C LEU A 365 13.26 0.39 -1.87
N ILE A 366 12.04 0.44 -2.39
CA ILE A 366 11.59 1.39 -3.40
C ILE A 366 10.64 2.38 -2.73
N MET A 367 10.95 3.67 -2.79
CA MET A 367 10.11 4.70 -2.20
C MET A 367 9.43 5.53 -3.28
N VAL A 368 8.12 5.72 -3.12
CA VAL A 368 7.21 6.25 -4.14
C VAL A 368 6.17 7.20 -3.55
N GLY A 369 5.35 7.79 -4.42
CA GLY A 369 4.39 8.83 -4.05
C GLY A 369 5.04 10.22 -4.00
N GLY A 370 4.24 11.26 -3.85
CA GLY A 370 4.73 12.65 -3.93
C GLY A 370 5.78 13.00 -2.86
N SER A 371 5.72 12.36 -1.69
CA SER A 371 6.70 12.59 -0.62
C SER A 371 8.09 12.03 -0.92
N SER A 372 8.21 11.06 -1.84
CA SER A 372 9.50 10.53 -2.28
C SER A 372 10.35 11.56 -3.02
N LEU A 373 9.73 12.64 -3.53
CA LEU A 373 10.41 13.77 -4.16
C LEU A 373 11.01 14.76 -3.16
N ILE A 374 10.63 14.67 -1.88
CA ILE A 374 11.18 15.50 -0.81
C ILE A 374 12.43 14.78 -0.32
N GLU A 375 13.61 15.14 -0.83
CA GLU A 375 14.88 14.40 -0.64
C GLU A 375 15.22 14.06 0.82
N GLY A 376 14.80 14.90 1.78
CA GLY A 376 14.94 14.63 3.21
C GLY A 376 14.22 13.36 3.68
N VAL A 377 13.15 12.93 3.02
CA VAL A 377 12.37 11.74 3.40
C VAL A 377 13.07 10.45 2.97
N PRO A 378 13.47 10.24 1.69
CA PRO A 378 14.32 9.10 1.32
C PRO A 378 15.61 9.05 2.14
N LYS A 379 16.30 10.18 2.34
CA LYS A 379 17.52 10.26 3.14
C LYS A 379 17.29 9.77 4.57
N ALA A 380 16.23 10.25 5.24
CA ALA A 380 15.91 9.81 6.60
C ALA A 380 15.55 8.31 6.65
N MET A 381 14.88 7.78 5.62
CA MET A 381 14.58 6.33 5.52
C MET A 381 15.85 5.50 5.36
N GLU A 382 16.80 5.92 4.52
CA GLU A 382 18.10 5.27 4.38
C GLU A 382 18.89 5.27 5.70
N GLU A 383 18.91 6.42 6.39
CA GLU A 383 19.60 6.58 7.66
C GLU A 383 18.98 5.73 8.77
N LEU A 384 17.65 5.63 8.82
CA LEU A 384 16.94 4.84 9.84
C LEU A 384 17.10 3.34 9.60
N LEU A 385 16.90 2.87 8.37
CA LEU A 385 16.91 1.44 8.03
C LEU A 385 18.30 0.87 7.76
N LYS A 386 19.29 1.73 7.47
CA LYS A 386 20.61 1.31 6.97
C LYS A 386 20.51 0.49 5.68
N ILE A 387 19.48 0.75 4.88
CA ILE A 387 19.21 0.12 3.58
C ILE A 387 19.17 1.24 2.54
N LYS A 388 19.75 0.99 1.36
CA LYS A 388 19.67 1.93 0.26
C LYS A 388 18.23 2.05 -0.26
N VAL A 389 17.74 3.28 -0.38
CA VAL A 389 16.40 3.58 -0.90
C VAL A 389 16.52 3.92 -2.38
N THR A 390 15.67 3.30 -3.18
CA THR A 390 15.53 3.59 -4.61
C THR A 390 14.29 4.46 -4.82
N VAL A 391 14.48 5.69 -5.30
CA VAL A 391 13.38 6.52 -5.80
C VAL A 391 13.43 6.50 -7.32
N PRO A 392 12.49 5.82 -8.01
CA PRO A 392 12.51 5.76 -9.46
C PRO A 392 12.08 7.11 -10.08
N PRO A 393 12.48 7.40 -11.33
CA PRO A 393 11.89 8.49 -12.08
C PRO A 393 10.36 8.37 -12.12
N HIS A 394 9.65 9.51 -12.10
CA HIS A 394 8.19 9.54 -12.10
C HIS A 394 7.54 8.82 -10.90
N SER A 395 8.23 8.73 -9.75
CA SER A 395 7.75 8.06 -8.53
C SER A 395 6.39 8.55 -8.01
N GLN A 396 5.99 9.78 -8.32
CA GLN A 396 4.67 10.35 -7.99
C GLN A 396 3.53 9.85 -8.90
N TYR A 397 3.87 9.27 -10.05
CA TYR A 397 2.94 8.80 -11.07
C TYR A 397 2.68 7.29 -11.03
N ILE A 398 3.23 6.58 -10.04
CA ILE A 398 3.16 5.11 -9.96
C ILE A 398 1.76 4.52 -10.10
N GLY A 399 0.71 5.17 -9.56
CA GLY A 399 -0.66 4.71 -9.71
C GLY A 399 -1.15 4.82 -11.15
N ALA A 400 -0.87 5.95 -11.81
CA ALA A 400 -1.22 6.14 -13.21
C ALA A 400 -0.39 5.23 -14.13
N VAL A 401 0.91 5.08 -13.89
CA VAL A 401 1.79 4.16 -14.64
C VAL A 401 1.33 2.71 -14.47
N GLY A 402 1.07 2.27 -13.24
CA GLY A 402 0.56 0.93 -12.96
C GLY A 402 -0.78 0.68 -13.66
N ALA A 403 -1.68 1.67 -13.67
CA ALA A 403 -2.98 1.54 -14.32
C ALA A 403 -2.83 1.42 -15.85
N ALA A 404 -2.00 2.27 -16.48
CA ALA A 404 -1.69 2.21 -17.91
C ALA A 404 -1.02 0.88 -18.29
N LEU A 405 -0.09 0.39 -17.46
CA LEU A 405 0.58 -0.90 -17.64
C LEU A 405 -0.39 -2.08 -17.54
N LEU A 406 -1.30 -2.09 -16.58
CA LEU A 406 -2.22 -3.21 -16.40
C LEU A 406 -3.33 -3.20 -17.46
N VAL A 407 -3.91 -2.03 -17.77
CA VAL A 407 -5.03 -1.92 -18.72
C VAL A 407 -4.65 -2.32 -20.15
N SER A 408 -3.38 -2.25 -20.52
CA SER A 408 -2.93 -2.66 -21.85
C SER A 408 -3.13 -4.16 -22.14
N GLY A 409 -3.41 -4.98 -21.11
CA GLY A 409 -3.92 -6.35 -21.28
C GLY A 409 -5.38 -6.43 -21.78
N PHE A 410 -6.05 -5.31 -22.04
CA PHE A 410 -7.46 -5.22 -22.45
C PHE A 410 -7.65 -4.61 -23.86
N ILE A 411 -6.58 -4.22 -24.56
CA ILE A 411 -6.65 -3.56 -25.87
C ILE A 411 -7.37 -4.41 -26.94
N ASP A 412 -7.31 -5.75 -26.82
CA ASP A 412 -7.89 -6.70 -27.78
C ASP A 412 -9.20 -7.35 -27.31
N LYS A 413 -9.98 -6.70 -26.43
CA LYS A 413 -11.27 -7.21 -25.94
C LYS A 413 -12.50 -6.73 -26.68
#